data_AF-A0A9W9FJ05-F1
#
_entry.id   AF-A0A9W9FJ05-F1
#
_cell.length_a   1.000
_cell.length_b   1.000
_cell.length_c   1.000
_cell.angle_alpha   90.00
_cell.angle_beta   90.00
_cell.angle_gamma   90.00
#
_symmetry.space_group_name_H-M   'P 1'
#
loop_
_entity.id
_entity.type
_entity.pdbx_description
1 polymer ?
#
loop_
_entity_poly.entity_id
_entity_poly.type
_entity_poly.pdbx_seq_one_letter_code
_entity_poly.pdbx_strand_id
1 'polypeptide(L)'
;MNPGMEQSALYRIECFEQIAGFPRVKYLDRIQYPTRTTWRLRDLKIGSILDGNYLVSSSVERLVLEWKFTRGRWVDKRDGVYDGSNDELSAEFDCLLCKAGSAAHDGSKISDAIDEIEYRNLLTALAPNESDGPGDNLEWNLFNQYLDSNSQALDNSKDLSFMLRSWQADVKLAREDEVAFDETQMEAKYALGEKAIRALKRLSGISMLNMQASLLA
;
A
#
# COMPACT_ATOMS: atom_id res chain seq x y z
N MET A 1 16.85 -2.35 -3.27
CA MET A 1 16.22 -1.23 -2.54
C MET A 1 17.16 -0.83 -1.41
N ASN A 2 17.48 0.46 -1.26
CA ASN A 2 18.45 0.92 -0.26
C ASN A 2 17.78 0.97 1.13
N PRO A 3 18.18 0.14 2.11
CA PRO A 3 17.50 0.05 3.42
C PRO A 3 17.45 1.39 4.18
N GLY A 4 18.45 2.25 3.99
CA GLY A 4 18.52 3.56 4.66
C GLY A 4 17.46 4.57 4.21
N MET A 5 16.87 4.39 3.02
CA MET A 5 15.84 5.29 2.52
C MET A 5 14.45 5.03 3.13
N GLU A 6 14.07 3.77 3.29
CA GLU A 6 12.80 3.40 3.94
C GLU A 6 12.80 3.83 5.40
N GLN A 7 13.93 3.67 6.11
CA GLN A 7 14.06 4.12 7.50
C GLN A 7 13.96 5.64 7.64
N SER A 8 14.53 6.42 6.72
CA SER A 8 14.40 7.88 6.70
C SER A 8 12.98 8.36 6.37
N ALA A 9 12.26 7.62 5.52
CA ALA A 9 10.86 7.89 5.24
C ALA A 9 10.01 7.64 6.50
N LEU A 10 10.14 6.46 7.12
CA LEU A 10 9.46 6.06 8.37
C LEU A 10 9.68 7.07 9.51
N TYR A 11 10.93 7.48 9.73
CA TYR A 11 11.27 8.50 10.73
C TYR A 11 10.51 9.81 10.51
N ARG A 12 10.38 10.25 9.25
CA ARG A 12 9.63 11.47 8.92
C ARG A 12 8.13 11.32 9.16
N ILE A 13 7.56 10.13 8.95
CA ILE A 13 6.15 9.83 9.23
C ILE A 13 5.88 9.99 10.72
N GLU A 14 6.73 9.39 11.55
CA GLU A 14 6.60 9.44 13.01
C GLU A 14 6.71 10.87 13.54
N CYS A 15 7.66 11.65 13.01
CA CYS A 15 7.75 13.06 13.36
C CYS A 15 6.48 13.83 12.96
N PHE A 16 5.91 13.54 11.79
CA PHE A 16 4.69 14.20 11.34
C PHE A 16 3.47 13.83 12.19
N GLU A 17 3.33 12.54 12.52
CA GLU A 17 2.32 12.01 13.44
C GLU A 17 2.41 12.66 14.83
N GLN A 18 3.62 12.84 15.34
CA GLN A 18 3.86 13.49 16.64
C GLN A 18 3.47 14.98 16.64
N ILE A 19 3.70 15.68 15.53
CA ILE A 19 3.52 17.14 15.45
C ILE A 19 2.09 17.52 15.06
N ALA A 20 1.54 16.91 14.02
CA ALA A 20 0.24 17.29 13.47
C ALA A 20 -0.90 16.42 14.02
N GLY A 21 -0.59 15.17 14.37
CA GLY A 21 -1.58 14.09 14.37
C GLY A 21 -2.34 14.01 13.03
N PHE A 22 -3.35 13.15 12.98
CA PHE A 22 -4.28 13.13 11.85
C PHE A 22 -5.73 13.33 12.29
N PRO A 23 -6.04 14.41 13.05
CA PRO A 23 -7.39 14.66 13.51
C PRO A 23 -8.32 15.25 12.44
N ARG A 24 -7.79 15.73 11.29
CA ARG A 24 -8.57 16.39 10.22
C ARG A 24 -8.10 15.91 8.85
N VAL A 25 -9.01 15.77 7.89
CA VAL A 25 -8.72 15.27 6.53
C VAL A 25 -7.63 16.08 5.83
N LYS A 26 -7.63 17.41 5.97
CA LYS A 26 -6.60 18.29 5.38
C LYS A 26 -5.15 17.96 5.78
N TYR A 27 -4.93 17.22 6.87
CA TYR A 27 -3.60 16.78 7.27
C TYR A 27 -3.16 15.50 6.55
N LEU A 28 -4.12 14.69 6.08
CA LEU A 28 -3.85 13.51 5.26
C LEU A 28 -3.27 13.91 3.89
N ASP A 29 -3.72 15.03 3.32
CA ASP A 29 -3.22 15.56 2.04
C ASP A 29 -1.75 16.00 2.08
N ARG A 30 -1.24 16.31 3.28
CA ARG A 30 0.16 16.67 3.50
C ARG A 30 1.10 15.46 3.47
N ILE A 31 0.54 14.26 3.58
CA ILE A 31 1.28 13.02 3.39
C ILE A 31 1.45 12.83 1.89
N GLN A 32 2.63 13.20 1.40
CA GLN A 32 3.04 13.09 -0.01
C GLN A 32 4.36 12.33 -0.10
N TYR A 33 4.30 11.00 -0.16
CA TYR A 33 5.47 10.20 -0.55
C TYR A 33 5.60 10.20 -2.07
N PRO A 34 6.81 10.15 -2.62
CA PRO A 34 6.97 9.93 -4.05
C PRO A 34 6.50 8.52 -4.39
N THR A 35 5.30 8.43 -4.96
CA THR A 35 4.74 7.20 -5.53
C THR A 35 4.89 7.21 -7.05
N ARG A 36 4.55 6.10 -7.71
CA ARG A 36 4.57 6.01 -9.18
C ARG A 36 3.64 7.05 -9.85
N THR A 37 2.67 7.57 -9.11
CA THR A 37 1.67 8.55 -9.57
C THR A 37 1.93 9.98 -9.09
N THR A 38 2.70 10.18 -8.02
CA THR A 38 2.87 11.50 -7.37
C THR A 38 4.27 12.10 -7.46
N TRP A 39 5.25 11.37 -8.02
CA TRP A 39 6.65 11.83 -8.11
C TRP A 39 6.85 13.18 -8.81
N ARG A 40 5.98 13.51 -9.78
CA ARG A 40 6.00 14.80 -10.51
C ARG A 40 5.73 16.00 -9.63
N LEU A 41 4.92 15.82 -8.58
CA LEU A 41 4.56 16.88 -7.64
C LEU A 41 5.75 17.29 -6.75
N ARG A 42 6.90 16.63 -6.90
CA ARG A 42 8.13 16.84 -6.13
C ARG A 42 9.30 17.32 -6.98
N ASP A 43 9.05 17.74 -8.23
CA ASP A 43 10.08 18.18 -9.19
C ASP A 43 11.25 17.18 -9.36
N LEU A 44 10.97 15.89 -9.14
CA LEU A 44 11.98 14.83 -9.27
C LEU A 44 12.27 14.56 -10.75
N LYS A 45 13.56 14.48 -11.10
CA LYS A 45 13.98 14.13 -12.46
C LYS A 45 13.61 12.69 -12.76
N ILE A 46 13.10 12.42 -13.97
CA ILE A 46 12.69 11.07 -14.39
C ILE A 46 13.82 10.04 -14.25
N GLY A 47 15.08 10.41 -14.52
CA GLY A 47 16.24 9.53 -14.31
C GLY A 47 16.39 9.09 -12.86
N SER A 48 16.18 10.00 -11.91
CA SER A 48 16.21 9.68 -10.47
C SER A 48 15.09 8.73 -10.05
N ILE A 49 13.95 8.79 -10.72
CA ILE A 49 12.79 7.92 -10.49
C ILE A 49 13.02 6.53 -11.10
N LEU A 50 13.56 6.46 -12.32
CA LEU A 50 13.86 5.21 -13.03
C LEU A 50 14.94 4.38 -12.32
N ASP A 51 15.87 5.04 -11.63
CA ASP A 51 16.87 4.37 -10.80
C ASP A 51 16.27 3.75 -9.51
N GLY A 52 14.97 3.92 -9.25
CA GLY A 52 14.26 3.39 -8.08
C GLY A 52 14.68 4.03 -6.75
N ASN A 53 15.52 5.07 -6.79
CA ASN A 53 16.13 5.72 -5.63
C ASN A 53 15.23 6.74 -4.94
N TYR A 54 13.97 6.88 -5.33
CA TYR A 54 13.04 7.85 -4.73
C TYR A 54 11.62 7.31 -4.54
N LEU A 55 11.27 6.21 -5.21
CA LEU A 55 9.95 5.61 -5.11
C LEU A 55 9.87 4.70 -3.88
N VAL A 56 8.74 4.77 -3.19
CA VAL A 56 8.36 3.77 -2.19
C VAL A 56 8.04 2.43 -2.87
N SER A 57 8.12 1.33 -2.12
CA SER A 57 7.69 0.03 -2.62
C SER A 57 6.20 0.05 -2.96
N SER A 58 5.80 -0.85 -3.84
CA SER A 58 4.43 -1.03 -4.28
C SER A 58 3.44 -1.24 -3.13
N SER A 59 3.80 -2.04 -2.12
CA SER A 59 2.96 -2.23 -0.93
C SER A 59 2.85 -0.99 -0.06
N VAL A 60 3.93 -0.22 0.11
CA VAL A 60 3.87 1.03 0.87
C VAL A 60 2.96 2.03 0.17
N GLU A 61 3.03 2.13 -1.16
CA GLU A 61 2.08 2.94 -1.93
C GLU A 61 0.62 2.49 -1.66
N ARG A 62 0.33 1.18 -1.78
CA ARG A 62 -1.02 0.63 -1.53
C ARG A 62 -1.50 0.88 -0.10
N LEU A 63 -0.67 0.57 0.90
CA LEU A 63 -1.01 0.72 2.32
C LEU A 63 -1.27 2.17 2.69
N VAL A 64 -0.44 3.11 2.24
CA VAL A 64 -0.63 4.53 2.55
C VAL A 64 -1.89 5.08 1.88
N LEU A 65 -2.17 4.72 0.63
CA LEU A 65 -3.37 5.18 -0.08
C LEU A 65 -4.64 4.67 0.60
N GLU A 66 -4.70 3.37 0.91
CA GLU A 66 -5.85 2.76 1.57
C GLU A 66 -6.03 3.29 3.01
N TRP A 67 -4.92 3.50 3.73
CA TRP A 67 -4.94 4.14 5.04
C TRP A 67 -5.50 5.56 4.98
N LYS A 68 -5.06 6.38 4.01
CA LYS A 68 -5.56 7.75 3.84
C LYS A 68 -7.06 7.75 3.55
N PHE A 69 -7.50 6.86 2.66
CA PHE A 69 -8.91 6.72 2.31
C PHE A 69 -9.76 6.31 3.52
N THR A 70 -9.36 5.23 4.20
CA THR A 70 -10.06 4.71 5.38
C THR A 70 -10.11 5.74 6.51
N ARG A 71 -8.98 6.38 6.81
CA ARG A 71 -8.91 7.40 7.87
C ARG A 71 -9.70 8.66 7.51
N GLY A 72 -9.63 9.11 6.26
CA GLY A 72 -10.40 10.25 5.76
C GLY A 72 -11.90 10.02 5.94
N ARG A 73 -12.40 8.87 5.47
CA ARG A 73 -13.79 8.44 5.66
C ARG A 73 -14.22 8.47 7.13
N TRP A 74 -13.40 7.94 8.04
CA TRP A 74 -13.73 7.94 9.47
C TRP A 74 -13.74 9.34 10.09
N VAL A 75 -12.80 10.21 9.69
CA VAL A 75 -12.78 11.61 10.11
C VAL A 75 -14.05 12.33 9.62
N ASP A 76 -14.43 12.15 8.36
CA ASP A 76 -15.63 12.77 7.79
C ASP A 76 -16.91 12.27 8.45
N LYS A 77 -16.97 10.98 8.78
CA LYS A 77 -18.08 10.40 9.55
C LYS A 77 -18.17 11.00 10.95
N ARG A 78 -17.04 11.15 11.64
CA ARG A 78 -16.97 11.78 12.98
C ARG A 78 -17.41 13.24 12.92
N ASP A 79 -17.01 13.96 11.87
CA ASP A 79 -17.29 15.39 11.70
C ASP A 79 -18.67 15.68 11.10
N GLY A 80 -19.45 14.64 10.73
CA GLY A 80 -20.79 14.76 10.18
C GLY A 80 -20.83 15.31 8.75
N VAL A 81 -19.70 15.26 8.04
CA VAL A 81 -19.54 15.77 6.65
C VAL A 81 -19.43 14.65 5.63
N TYR A 82 -19.51 13.38 6.06
CA TYR A 82 -19.43 12.23 5.18
C TYR A 82 -20.57 12.21 4.16
N ASP A 83 -20.20 12.39 2.89
CA ASP A 83 -21.07 12.22 1.74
C ASP A 83 -20.63 10.95 1.00
N GLY A 84 -21.38 9.86 1.20
CA GLY A 84 -21.07 8.56 0.61
C GLY A 84 -21.07 8.56 -0.92
N SER A 85 -21.63 9.59 -1.57
CA SER A 85 -21.62 9.71 -3.03
C SER A 85 -20.23 10.07 -3.61
N ASN A 86 -19.35 10.69 -2.81
CA ASN A 86 -17.98 11.01 -3.23
C ASN A 86 -17.00 9.83 -3.07
N ASP A 87 -17.41 8.78 -2.36
CA ASP A 87 -16.64 7.54 -2.15
C ASP A 87 -16.90 6.49 -3.26
N GLU A 88 -17.86 6.73 -4.15
CA GLU A 88 -18.28 5.76 -5.18
C GLU A 88 -17.31 5.75 -6.37
N LEU A 89 -16.24 4.96 -6.25
CA LEU A 89 -15.56 4.42 -7.42
C LEU A 89 -16.51 3.49 -8.20
N SER A 90 -16.28 3.32 -9.50
CA SER A 90 -17.01 2.30 -10.24
C SER A 90 -16.76 0.93 -9.58
N ALA A 91 -17.78 0.07 -9.53
CA ALA A 91 -17.68 -1.23 -8.87
C ALA A 91 -16.53 -2.08 -9.44
N GLU A 92 -16.25 -1.94 -10.73
CA GLU A 92 -15.15 -2.61 -11.40
C GLU A 92 -13.79 -2.09 -10.93
N PHE A 93 -13.65 -0.77 -10.77
CA PHE A 93 -12.40 -0.16 -10.30
C PHE A 93 -12.15 -0.44 -8.81
N ASP A 94 -13.18 -0.37 -7.98
CA ASP A 94 -13.11 -0.80 -6.58
C ASP A 94 -12.72 -2.28 -6.47
N CYS A 95 -13.31 -3.15 -7.31
CA CYS A 95 -12.95 -4.56 -7.38
C CYS A 95 -11.48 -4.77 -7.76
N LEU A 96 -10.94 -4.03 -8.73
CA LEU A 96 -9.52 -4.11 -9.07
C LEU A 96 -8.62 -3.62 -7.92
N LEU A 97 -8.97 -2.53 -7.24
CA LEU A 97 -8.19 -2.01 -6.13
C LEU A 97 -8.21 -2.94 -4.92
N CYS A 98 -9.35 -3.55 -4.58
CA CYS A 98 -9.50 -4.28 -3.33
C CYS A 98 -9.43 -5.81 -3.49
N LYS A 99 -9.77 -6.35 -4.66
CA LYS A 99 -9.93 -7.79 -4.89
C LYS A 99 -8.95 -8.39 -5.90
N ALA A 100 -8.11 -7.61 -6.57
CA ALA A 100 -7.08 -8.17 -7.45
C ALA A 100 -6.21 -9.20 -6.69
N GLY A 101 -5.89 -10.30 -7.38
CA GLY A 101 -5.18 -11.47 -6.82
C GLY A 101 -6.05 -12.47 -6.06
N SER A 102 -7.33 -12.15 -5.79
CA SER A 102 -8.29 -13.09 -5.20
C SER A 102 -8.71 -14.12 -6.23
N ALA A 103 -8.93 -15.36 -5.79
CA ALA A 103 -9.50 -16.46 -6.55
C ALA A 103 -10.94 -16.16 -7.02
N ALA A 104 -11.65 -15.26 -6.33
CA ALA A 104 -12.97 -14.80 -6.72
C ALA A 104 -12.96 -13.62 -7.71
N HIS A 105 -11.79 -13.05 -8.01
CA HIS A 105 -11.67 -11.96 -8.96
C HIS A 105 -11.72 -12.51 -10.39
N ASP A 106 -12.66 -12.00 -11.19
CA ASP A 106 -12.95 -12.47 -12.55
C ASP A 106 -11.97 -11.93 -13.61
N GLY A 107 -11.10 -10.98 -13.24
CA GLY A 107 -10.12 -10.36 -14.13
C GLY A 107 -10.76 -9.55 -15.26
N SER A 108 -12.03 -9.17 -15.10
CA SER A 108 -12.80 -8.42 -16.09
C SER A 108 -12.10 -7.09 -16.41
N LYS A 109 -11.86 -6.86 -17.70
CA LYS A 109 -11.19 -5.65 -18.18
C LYS A 109 -12.05 -4.43 -17.84
N ILE A 110 -11.47 -3.48 -17.10
CA ILE A 110 -12.09 -2.19 -16.83
C ILE A 110 -12.16 -1.36 -18.12
N SER A 111 -13.10 -0.42 -18.18
CA SER A 111 -13.26 0.54 -19.28
C SER A 111 -11.95 1.22 -19.69
N ASP A 112 -11.93 1.79 -20.90
CA ASP A 112 -10.74 2.43 -21.52
C ASP A 112 -10.22 3.68 -20.75
N ALA A 113 -10.77 4.01 -19.59
CA ALA A 113 -10.35 5.12 -18.74
C ALA A 113 -9.03 4.87 -18.00
N ILE A 114 -8.60 3.61 -17.86
CA ILE A 114 -7.34 3.25 -17.19
C ILE A 114 -6.31 2.84 -18.23
N ASP A 115 -5.11 3.41 -18.11
CA ASP A 115 -3.96 3.02 -18.90
C ASP A 115 -3.63 1.52 -18.75
N GLU A 116 -3.28 0.85 -19.84
CA GLU A 116 -3.06 -0.60 -19.86
C GLU A 116 -1.93 -1.04 -18.92
N ILE A 117 -0.86 -0.24 -18.78
CA ILE A 117 0.26 -0.56 -17.89
C ILE A 117 -0.21 -0.47 -16.44
N GLU A 118 -0.98 0.57 -16.09
CA GLU A 118 -1.50 0.70 -14.73
C GLU A 118 -2.53 -0.37 -14.41
N TYR A 119 -3.41 -0.72 -15.35
CA TYR A 119 -4.33 -1.84 -15.19
C TYR A 119 -3.59 -3.15 -14.91
N ARG A 120 -2.55 -3.46 -15.70
CA ARG A 120 -1.73 -4.67 -15.49
C ARG A 120 -0.98 -4.64 -14.16
N ASN A 121 -0.45 -3.49 -13.76
CA ASN A 121 0.22 -3.34 -12.47
C ASN A 121 -0.75 -3.63 -11.31
N LEU A 122 -1.94 -3.02 -11.34
CA LEU A 122 -2.99 -3.22 -10.34
C LEU A 122 -3.46 -4.68 -10.27
N LEU A 123 -3.58 -5.34 -11.42
CA LEU A 123 -4.00 -6.73 -11.50
C LEU A 123 -2.94 -7.72 -11.00
N THR A 124 -1.65 -7.37 -11.09
CA THR A 124 -0.54 -8.30 -10.84
C THR A 124 0.38 -7.83 -9.71
N ALA A 125 1.35 -6.97 -10.01
CA ALA A 125 2.41 -6.57 -9.09
C ALA A 125 1.90 -5.83 -7.85
N LEU A 126 0.73 -5.18 -7.94
CA LEU A 126 0.11 -4.39 -6.86
C LEU A 126 -1.14 -5.06 -6.27
N ALA A 127 -1.46 -6.28 -6.71
CA ALA A 127 -2.63 -6.99 -6.22
C ALA A 127 -2.58 -7.08 -4.68
N PRO A 128 -3.63 -6.67 -3.95
CA PRO A 128 -3.63 -6.75 -2.49
C PRO A 128 -3.81 -8.18 -1.98
N ASN A 129 -4.37 -9.08 -2.79
CA ASN A 129 -4.60 -10.47 -2.40
C ASN A 129 -3.52 -11.40 -2.95
N GLU A 130 -3.32 -12.51 -2.25
CA GLU A 130 -2.55 -13.67 -2.69
C GLU A 130 -3.37 -14.93 -2.43
N SER A 131 -3.54 -15.71 -3.49
CA SER A 131 -4.31 -16.96 -3.49
C SER A 131 -3.50 -18.08 -4.16
N ASP A 132 -3.89 -19.32 -3.91
CA ASP A 132 -3.35 -20.52 -4.61
C ASP A 132 -4.11 -20.84 -5.91
N GLY A 133 -5.02 -19.96 -6.33
CA GLY A 133 -5.82 -20.09 -7.54
C GLY A 133 -7.30 -20.40 -7.30
N PRO A 134 -8.05 -20.79 -8.34
CA PRO A 134 -9.51 -20.92 -8.28
C PRO A 134 -9.98 -21.87 -7.16
N GLY A 135 -10.92 -21.38 -6.34
CA GLY A 135 -11.48 -22.13 -5.22
C GLY A 135 -10.73 -21.98 -3.89
N ASP A 136 -9.65 -21.19 -3.85
CA ASP A 136 -8.98 -20.84 -2.60
C ASP A 136 -9.90 -20.00 -1.71
N ASN A 137 -10.09 -20.46 -0.47
CA ASN A 137 -10.89 -19.79 0.56
C ASN A 137 -10.03 -19.30 1.75
N LEU A 138 -8.72 -19.49 1.69
CA LEU A 138 -7.75 -19.08 2.71
C LEU A 138 -6.74 -18.10 2.11
N GLU A 139 -7.27 -17.03 1.51
CA GLU A 139 -6.48 -15.99 0.87
C GLU A 139 -5.77 -15.10 1.89
N TRP A 140 -4.59 -14.61 1.52
CA TRP A 140 -3.93 -13.56 2.27
C TRP A 140 -4.24 -12.20 1.64
N ASN A 141 -4.49 -11.19 2.46
CA ASN A 141 -4.81 -9.84 2.00
C ASN A 141 -3.96 -8.78 2.73
N LEU A 142 -3.30 -7.92 1.95
CA LEU A 142 -2.41 -6.86 2.43
C LEU A 142 -3.10 -5.90 3.41
N PHE A 143 -4.33 -5.51 3.11
CA PHE A 143 -5.08 -4.55 3.90
C PHE A 143 -5.56 -5.18 5.20
N ASN A 144 -6.14 -6.38 5.15
CA ASN A 144 -6.57 -7.10 6.34
C ASN A 144 -5.41 -7.39 7.30
N GLN A 145 -4.20 -7.61 6.77
CA GLN A 145 -3.03 -7.89 7.59
C GLN A 145 -2.52 -6.67 8.37
N TYR A 146 -2.54 -5.48 7.77
CA TYR A 146 -1.80 -4.33 8.28
C TYR A 146 -2.67 -3.11 8.64
N LEU A 147 -3.86 -2.97 8.06
CA LEU A 147 -4.74 -1.83 8.32
C LEU A 147 -5.72 -2.11 9.44
N ASP A 148 -5.82 -1.16 10.37
CA ASP A 148 -6.95 -1.10 11.30
C ASP A 148 -8.09 -0.28 10.67
N SER A 149 -9.06 -0.99 10.10
CA SER A 149 -10.20 -0.37 9.43
C SER A 149 -11.30 0.10 10.38
N ASN A 150 -11.12 -0.02 11.69
CA ASN A 150 -12.13 0.35 12.69
C ASN A 150 -12.12 1.86 12.97
N SER A 151 -13.28 2.40 13.37
CA SER A 151 -13.39 3.81 13.76
C SER A 151 -12.51 4.19 14.95
N GLN A 152 -12.19 3.22 15.82
CA GLN A 152 -11.29 3.39 16.97
C GLN A 152 -9.84 3.66 16.54
N ALA A 153 -9.45 3.34 15.31
CA ALA A 153 -8.14 3.68 14.77
C ALA A 153 -7.89 5.20 14.78
N LEU A 154 -8.95 6.03 14.78
CA LEU A 154 -8.82 7.48 14.91
C LEU A 154 -8.16 7.92 16.22
N ASP A 155 -8.31 7.15 17.29
CA ASP A 155 -7.75 7.45 18.61
C ASP A 155 -6.24 7.13 18.65
N ASN A 156 -5.76 6.30 17.71
CA ASN A 156 -4.35 6.03 17.53
C ASN A 156 -3.73 7.05 16.55
N SER A 157 -2.95 7.98 17.07
CA SER A 157 -2.24 8.97 16.27
C SER A 157 -0.98 8.44 15.57
N LYS A 158 -0.59 7.19 15.84
CA LYS A 158 0.64 6.54 15.36
C LYS A 158 0.38 5.28 14.53
N ASP A 159 -0.85 5.10 14.08
CA ASP A 159 -1.28 3.92 13.33
C ASP A 159 -0.56 3.77 11.98
N LEU A 160 -0.25 4.86 11.29
CA LEU A 160 0.47 4.83 10.01
C LEU A 160 1.92 4.38 10.18
N SER A 161 2.68 4.96 11.12
CA SER A 161 4.05 4.50 11.36
C SER A 161 4.11 3.09 11.92
N PHE A 162 3.18 2.72 12.80
CA PHE A 162 3.08 1.36 13.32
C PHE A 162 2.82 0.35 12.21
N MET A 163 1.80 0.60 11.36
CA MET A 163 1.48 -0.21 10.20
C MET A 163 2.72 -0.44 9.31
N LEU A 164 3.41 0.64 8.95
CA LEU A 164 4.54 0.56 8.02
C LEU A 164 5.77 -0.13 8.62
N ARG A 165 5.98 -0.01 9.94
CA ARG A 165 7.03 -0.76 10.65
C ARG A 165 6.72 -2.26 10.71
N SER A 166 5.47 -2.63 11.01
CA SER A 166 5.03 -4.02 11.01
C SER A 166 5.22 -4.65 9.63
N TRP A 167 4.78 -3.95 8.58
CA TRP A 167 5.02 -4.37 7.20
C TRP A 167 6.53 -4.53 6.89
N GLN A 168 7.37 -3.57 7.30
CA GLN A 168 8.81 -3.64 7.03
C GLN A 168 9.48 -4.83 7.74
N ALA A 169 9.07 -5.13 8.98
CA ALA A 169 9.55 -6.28 9.72
C ALA A 169 9.19 -7.59 9.00
N ASP A 170 7.95 -7.73 8.54
CA ASP A 170 7.50 -8.93 7.84
C ASP A 170 8.16 -9.09 6.47
N VAL A 171 8.40 -8.00 5.74
CA VAL A 171 9.16 -8.03 4.48
C VAL A 171 10.60 -8.50 4.71
N LYS A 172 11.23 -8.07 5.81
CA LYS A 172 12.56 -8.52 6.19
C LYS A 172 12.56 -10.04 6.42
N LEU A 173 11.61 -10.54 7.21
CA LEU A 173 11.43 -11.98 7.47
C LEU A 173 11.17 -12.76 6.18
N ALA A 174 10.32 -12.26 5.30
CA ALA A 174 10.00 -12.90 4.03
C ALA A 174 11.21 -13.01 3.09
N ARG A 175 12.13 -12.03 3.11
CA ARG A 175 13.28 -11.95 2.20
C ARG A 175 14.53 -12.66 2.69
N GLU A 176 14.80 -12.63 4.00
CA GLU A 176 16.02 -13.22 4.56
C GLU A 176 15.96 -14.76 4.59
N ASP A 177 17.12 -15.38 4.38
CA ASP A 177 17.27 -16.83 4.48
C ASP A 177 17.17 -17.28 5.94
N GLU A 178 16.53 -18.43 6.16
CA GLU A 178 16.26 -18.98 7.51
C GLU A 178 17.54 -19.24 8.32
N VAL A 179 18.67 -19.43 7.63
CA VAL A 179 19.99 -19.63 8.24
C VAL A 179 20.45 -18.43 9.09
N ALA A 180 19.87 -17.25 8.87
CA ALA A 180 20.20 -16.02 9.60
C ALA A 180 19.29 -15.73 10.81
N PHE A 181 18.29 -16.58 11.09
CA PHE A 181 17.27 -16.30 12.09
C PHE A 181 17.52 -16.99 13.44
N ASP A 182 17.16 -16.28 14.51
CA ASP A 182 16.92 -16.91 15.81
C ASP A 182 15.57 -17.64 15.86
N GLU A 183 15.31 -18.36 16.95
CA GLU A 183 14.08 -19.15 17.14
C GLU A 183 12.81 -18.28 17.06
N THR A 184 12.85 -17.06 17.60
CA THR A 184 11.71 -16.11 17.56
C THR A 184 11.44 -15.62 16.14
N GLN A 185 12.48 -15.33 15.36
CA GLN A 185 12.36 -14.92 13.97
C GLN A 185 11.85 -16.06 13.08
N MET A 186 12.27 -17.30 13.36
CA MET A 186 11.75 -18.49 12.69
C MET A 186 10.25 -18.68 12.97
N GLU A 187 9.84 -18.62 14.23
CA GLU A 187 8.42 -18.69 14.62
C GLU A 187 7.58 -17.59 13.95
N ALA A 188 8.08 -16.35 13.96
CA ALA A 188 7.41 -15.23 13.30
C ALA A 188 7.26 -15.44 11.78
N LYS A 189 8.29 -15.97 11.11
CA LYS A 189 8.23 -16.29 9.69
C LYS A 189 7.25 -17.43 9.39
N TYR A 190 7.21 -18.47 10.21
CA TYR A 190 6.22 -19.54 10.07
C TYR A 190 4.79 -19.01 10.27
N ALA A 191 4.59 -18.09 11.22
CA ALA A 191 3.29 -17.47 11.47
C ALA A 191 2.78 -16.63 10.29
N LEU A 192 3.67 -16.05 9.46
CA LEU A 192 3.27 -15.37 8.23
C LEU A 192 2.63 -16.33 7.23
N GLY A 193 3.13 -17.56 7.14
CA GLY A 193 2.68 -18.54 6.15
C GLY A 193 3.12 -18.23 4.72
N GLU A 194 2.98 -19.23 3.84
CA GLU A 194 3.56 -19.18 2.50
C GLU A 194 2.96 -18.08 1.61
N LYS A 195 1.64 -17.86 1.69
CA LYS A 195 0.93 -16.82 0.91
C LYS A 195 1.45 -15.42 1.27
N ALA A 196 1.53 -15.10 2.56
CA ALA A 196 2.07 -13.82 2.99
C ALA A 196 3.51 -13.64 2.49
N ILE A 197 4.36 -14.67 2.60
CA ILE A 197 5.75 -14.61 2.12
C ILE A 197 5.81 -14.33 0.61
N ARG A 198 5.01 -15.02 -0.21
CA ARG A 198 4.95 -14.77 -1.67
C ARG A 198 4.48 -13.35 -1.97
N ALA A 199 3.39 -12.93 -1.33
CA ALA A 199 2.81 -11.60 -1.50
C ALA A 199 3.80 -10.50 -1.10
N LEU A 200 4.45 -10.62 0.05
CA LEU A 200 5.42 -9.66 0.57
C LEU A 200 6.65 -9.57 -0.33
N LYS A 201 7.15 -10.69 -0.87
CA LYS A 201 8.22 -10.68 -1.88
C LYS A 201 7.82 -9.92 -3.14
N ARG A 202 6.61 -10.18 -3.67
CA ARG A 202 6.04 -9.48 -4.84
C ARG A 202 5.88 -7.98 -4.59
N LEU A 203 5.20 -7.63 -3.50
CA LEU A 203 4.77 -6.26 -3.19
C LEU A 203 5.88 -5.37 -2.66
N SER A 204 7.00 -5.94 -2.19
CA SER A 204 8.17 -5.17 -1.75
C SER A 204 9.08 -4.71 -2.89
N GLY A 205 8.75 -5.08 -4.14
CA GLY A 205 9.35 -4.50 -5.34
C GLY A 205 8.84 -3.08 -5.61
N ILE A 206 9.51 -2.40 -6.54
CA ILE A 206 9.02 -1.14 -7.14
C ILE A 206 8.42 -1.51 -8.49
N SER A 207 7.11 -1.35 -8.65
CA SER A 207 6.44 -1.61 -9.93
C SER A 207 6.79 -0.56 -10.99
N MET A 208 6.71 -0.95 -12.28
CA MET A 208 7.03 -0.05 -13.39
C MET A 208 6.16 1.22 -13.37
N LEU A 209 6.79 2.34 -13.71
CA LEU A 209 6.13 3.63 -13.88
C LEU A 209 5.31 3.65 -15.17
N ASN A 210 4.16 4.32 -15.11
CA ASN A 210 3.44 4.70 -16.31
C ASN A 210 4.17 5.88 -17.01
N MET A 211 4.89 5.59 -18.10
CA MET A 211 5.60 6.60 -18.89
C MET A 211 4.71 7.33 -19.92
N GLN A 212 3.49 6.85 -20.21
CA GLN A 212 2.59 7.52 -21.18
C GLN A 212 1.82 8.67 -20.55
N ALA A 213 1.35 8.52 -19.30
CA ALA A 213 0.91 9.65 -18.48
C ALA A 213 2.06 10.65 -18.21
N SER A 214 3.31 10.23 -18.48
CA SER A 214 4.50 11.05 -18.27
C SER A 214 4.87 12.00 -19.42
N LEU A 215 4.26 11.86 -20.59
CA LEU A 215 4.64 12.64 -21.78
C LEU A 215 3.58 13.66 -22.22
N LEU A 216 2.41 13.67 -21.58
CA LEU A 216 1.24 14.45 -22.00
C LEU A 216 0.78 15.52 -20.98
N ALA A 217 1.59 15.84 -19.98
CA ALA A 217 1.37 16.95 -19.05
C ALA A 217 2.67 17.72 -18.83
#